data_AF-A0A7Y9BM42-F1
#
_entry.id   AF-A0A7Y9BM42-F1
#
_cell.length_a   1.000
_cell.length_b   1.000
_cell.length_c   1.000
_cell.angle_alpha   90.00
_cell.angle_beta   90.00
_cell.angle_gamma   90.00
#
_symmetry.space_group_name_H-M   'P 1'
#
loop_
_entity.id
_entity.type
_entity.pdbx_description
1 polymer ?
#
loop_
_entity_poly.entity_id
_entity_poly.type
_entity_poly.pdbx_seq_one_letter_code
_entity_poly.pdbx_strand_id
1 'polypeptide(L)'
;MSGDVTSGDLRSGDETGARGFPAFAARRGSRARGRSWWGKAWADALEGTSLDEESLKKGRAYARTGRLGPITVSPGRISTTGYEGDTPFRTVLTLEELDDAEWESLWEKTAERPDATDELLAGELPPDLLEAAEDARVRLLPGYGDLEAECDCGAFDHPCKHAAALCYQASWLLDEDTMLLLLLRGRGAQEAQEELRSVLLMQAIVGSLGDGDGDGDADGAEAEAEAGSQAAAAQLPDGTPAEEVFGREPAALPELPPLPGPPVRQAVSSAAAGADPLEQLVTGAAVRARELLAYALGFTAEPPAPLDLWRDCVRIAATRPEPRVLARLREACGSPDRLDRAAEAWRLGGSAGLDVLEEAWTPPQQDTARARTALTAGWEQDELPELEVRDNSFTPAGSGLQLRYGRDGRWYPYRQRDGRWWPAAAPHHDPAEVLAELLDDRG
;
A
#
# COMPACT_ATOMS: atom_id res chain seq x y z
N MET A 1 -46.83 41.77 11.06
CA MET A 1 -45.98 42.43 10.05
C MET A 1 -44.55 42.27 10.55
N SER A 2 -43.95 41.08 10.47
CA SER A 2 -43.61 40.25 9.29
C SER A 2 -42.35 40.75 8.58
N GLY A 3 -41.40 39.83 8.38
CA GLY A 3 -40.07 39.98 7.79
C GLY A 3 -39.04 39.64 8.86
N ASP A 4 -38.74 38.38 9.19
CA ASP A 4 -38.37 37.23 8.36
C ASP A 4 -37.17 37.54 7.44
N VAL A 5 -35.98 37.33 8.00
CA VAL A 5 -34.73 37.19 7.26
C VAL A 5 -34.23 35.79 7.57
N THR A 6 -34.38 34.93 6.58
CA THR A 6 -33.92 33.55 6.49
C THR A 6 -32.45 33.44 6.86
N SER A 7 -32.22 32.75 7.98
CA SER A 7 -30.94 32.17 8.37
C SER A 7 -30.58 31.10 7.34
N GLY A 8 -29.61 31.38 6.47
CA GLY A 8 -29.08 30.40 5.53
C GLY A 8 -28.36 29.29 6.29
N ASP A 9 -28.81 28.06 6.09
CA ASP A 9 -28.20 26.83 6.58
C ASP A 9 -26.73 26.76 6.13
N LEU A 10 -25.81 27.07 7.04
CA LEU A 10 -24.44 26.59 6.94
C LEU A 10 -24.48 25.10 7.28
N ARG A 11 -24.66 24.28 6.25
CA ARG A 11 -24.41 22.83 6.34
C ARG A 11 -22.97 22.64 6.79
N SER A 12 -22.79 22.30 8.06
CA SER A 12 -21.53 21.83 8.62
C SER A 12 -21.26 20.44 8.03
N GLY A 13 -20.66 20.43 6.83
CA GLY A 13 -20.13 19.23 6.20
C GLY A 13 -19.02 18.63 7.04
N ASP A 14 -19.14 17.33 7.26
CA ASP A 14 -18.22 16.44 7.94
C ASP A 14 -16.79 16.56 7.36
N GLU A 15 -15.79 16.87 8.19
CA GLU A 15 -14.38 17.08 7.77
C GLU A 15 -13.63 15.75 7.57
N THR A 16 -14.21 14.81 6.82
CA THR A 16 -13.50 13.60 6.37
C THR A 16 -12.62 13.96 5.17
N GLY A 17 -11.29 13.97 5.36
CA GLY A 17 -10.32 14.20 4.29
C GLY A 17 -9.56 15.55 4.32
N ALA A 18 -9.76 16.39 5.33
CA ALA A 18 -9.04 17.66 5.44
C ALA A 18 -7.52 17.47 5.64
N ARG A 19 -6.70 18.23 4.92
CA ARG A 19 -5.24 18.23 4.97
C ARG A 19 -4.71 19.60 5.43
N GLY A 20 -3.92 19.59 6.49
CA GLY A 20 -3.27 20.78 7.04
C GLY A 20 -1.85 20.96 6.51
N PHE A 21 -1.52 22.19 6.13
CA PHE A 21 -0.21 22.60 5.64
C PHE A 21 0.38 23.69 6.54
N PRO A 22 1.67 23.62 6.87
CA PRO A 22 2.32 24.66 7.66
C PRO A 22 2.31 26.00 6.93
N ALA A 23 2.31 27.10 7.69
CA ALA A 23 2.40 28.44 7.14
C ALA A 23 3.67 28.59 6.29
N PHE A 24 3.56 29.20 5.10
CA PHE A 24 4.71 29.49 4.27
C PHE A 24 5.62 30.56 4.89
N ALA A 25 6.93 30.33 4.86
CA ALA A 25 7.91 31.34 5.20
C ALA A 25 7.90 32.51 4.19
N ALA A 26 8.39 33.68 4.61
CA ALA A 26 8.48 34.85 3.75
C ALA A 26 9.40 34.58 2.54
N ARG A 27 8.92 34.83 1.32
CA ARG A 27 9.65 34.59 0.06
C ARG A 27 10.08 35.93 -0.58
N ARG A 28 11.37 36.28 -0.47
CA ARG A 28 11.94 37.47 -1.12
C ARG A 28 12.37 37.14 -2.55
N GLY A 29 11.92 37.93 -3.54
CA GLY A 29 12.35 37.81 -4.94
C GLY A 29 11.79 36.62 -5.72
N SER A 30 10.95 35.77 -5.13
CA SER A 30 10.28 34.69 -5.84
C SER A 30 9.07 35.19 -6.63
N ARG A 31 8.67 34.44 -7.67
CA ARG A 31 7.38 34.65 -8.33
C ARG A 31 6.24 34.36 -7.34
N ALA A 32 5.13 35.08 -7.50
CA ALA A 32 3.93 34.89 -6.68
C ALA A 32 3.08 33.72 -7.19
N ARG A 33 3.09 33.44 -8.49
CA ARG A 33 2.46 32.24 -9.08
C ARG A 33 3.29 30.98 -8.83
N GLY A 34 2.62 29.84 -8.85
CA GLY A 34 3.24 28.51 -8.96
C GLY A 34 4.14 28.40 -10.20
N ARG A 35 5.03 27.41 -10.19
CA ARG A 35 6.04 27.15 -11.21
C ARG A 35 5.64 25.99 -12.12
N SER A 36 4.93 25.00 -11.57
CA SER A 36 4.40 23.86 -12.33
C SER A 36 3.35 24.35 -13.33
N TRP A 37 2.98 23.46 -14.24
CA TRP A 37 1.88 23.74 -15.16
C TRP A 37 0.58 23.99 -14.38
N TRP A 38 0.25 23.11 -13.43
CA TRP A 38 -0.93 23.19 -12.57
C TRP A 38 -0.97 24.46 -11.72
N GLY A 39 0.15 24.83 -11.09
CA GLY A 39 0.24 26.05 -10.29
C GLY A 39 0.04 27.32 -11.13
N LYS A 40 0.47 27.32 -12.40
CA LYS A 40 0.18 28.43 -13.32
C LYS A 40 -1.28 28.45 -13.74
N ALA A 41 -1.84 27.31 -14.13
CA ALA A 41 -3.23 27.21 -14.58
C ALA A 41 -4.22 27.65 -13.47
N TRP A 42 -3.96 27.25 -12.23
CA TRP A 42 -4.71 27.74 -11.06
C TRP A 42 -4.58 29.26 -10.87
N ALA A 43 -3.37 29.80 -10.95
CA ALA A 43 -3.16 31.23 -10.80
C ALA A 43 -3.80 32.04 -11.95
N ASP A 44 -3.79 31.49 -13.17
CA ASP A 44 -4.44 32.10 -14.33
C ASP A 44 -5.97 32.11 -14.16
N ALA A 45 -6.56 31.06 -13.59
CA ALA A 45 -7.98 31.02 -13.24
C ALA A 45 -8.38 32.10 -12.20
N LEU A 46 -7.54 32.32 -11.18
CA LEU A 46 -7.74 33.43 -10.24
C LEU A 46 -7.70 34.79 -10.96
N GLU A 47 -6.63 35.03 -11.72
CA GLU A 47 -6.39 36.32 -12.36
C GLU A 47 -7.42 36.62 -13.45
N GLY A 48 -7.93 35.59 -14.14
CA GLY A 48 -9.02 35.71 -15.10
C GLY A 48 -10.35 36.15 -14.48
N THR A 49 -10.58 35.85 -13.20
CA THR A 49 -11.83 36.15 -12.49
C THR A 49 -11.86 37.56 -11.89
N SER A 50 -10.70 38.16 -11.60
CA SER A 50 -10.59 39.46 -10.95
C SER A 50 -10.43 40.62 -11.95
N LEU A 51 -11.33 41.59 -11.90
CA LEU A 51 -11.24 42.82 -12.69
C LEU A 51 -10.34 43.90 -12.05
N ASP A 52 -9.92 43.72 -10.79
CA ASP A 52 -9.08 44.66 -10.06
C ASP A 52 -7.61 44.21 -10.00
N GLU A 53 -6.81 44.73 -10.94
CA GLU A 53 -5.38 44.47 -11.02
C GLU A 53 -4.59 45.02 -9.81
N GLU A 54 -5.10 46.05 -9.13
CA GLU A 54 -4.43 46.62 -7.95
C GLU A 54 -4.56 45.67 -6.76
N SER A 55 -5.74 45.08 -6.56
CA SER A 55 -5.98 44.05 -5.54
C SER A 55 -5.15 42.80 -5.80
N LEU A 56 -5.05 42.34 -7.05
CA LEU A 56 -4.15 41.24 -7.42
C LEU A 56 -2.68 41.56 -7.11
N LYS A 57 -2.22 42.79 -7.41
CA LYS A 57 -0.86 43.23 -7.08
C LYS A 57 -0.60 43.24 -5.56
N LYS A 58 -1.56 43.73 -4.77
CA LYS A 58 -1.50 43.68 -3.29
C LYS A 58 -1.47 42.24 -2.79
N GLY A 59 -2.31 41.35 -3.36
CA GLY A 59 -2.33 39.92 -3.05
C GLY A 59 -1.00 39.23 -3.32
N ARG A 60 -0.40 39.45 -4.50
CA ARG A 60 0.95 38.93 -4.85
C ARG A 60 2.05 39.41 -3.89
N ALA A 61 1.92 40.64 -3.39
CA ALA A 61 2.84 41.16 -2.39
C ALA A 61 2.62 40.49 -1.02
N TYR A 62 1.36 40.34 -0.60
CA TYR A 62 0.99 39.78 0.69
C TYR A 62 1.28 38.27 0.79
N ALA A 63 1.01 37.48 -0.26
CA ALA A 63 1.33 36.04 -0.31
C ALA A 63 2.79 35.74 0.06
N ARG A 64 3.71 36.65 -0.29
CA ARG A 64 5.15 36.51 -0.06
C ARG A 64 5.61 36.95 1.33
N THR A 65 4.75 37.57 2.15
CA THR A 65 5.16 38.06 3.47
C THR A 65 5.25 36.96 4.52
N GLY A 66 4.67 35.78 4.27
CA GLY A 66 4.58 34.70 5.25
C GLY A 66 3.68 35.04 6.44
N ARG A 67 2.62 35.83 6.21
CA ARG A 67 1.68 36.29 7.26
C ARG A 67 0.35 35.55 7.27
N LEU A 68 0.07 34.76 6.22
CA LEU A 68 -0.99 33.76 6.27
C LEU A 68 -0.52 32.63 7.19
N GLY A 69 -1.44 32.13 8.02
CA GLY A 69 -1.16 31.03 8.94
C GLY A 69 -1.13 29.68 8.21
N PRO A 70 -1.26 28.57 8.95
CA PRO A 70 -1.47 27.26 8.37
C PRO A 70 -2.65 27.27 7.40
N ILE A 71 -2.54 26.48 6.33
CA ILE A 71 -3.59 26.33 5.32
C ILE A 71 -4.24 24.97 5.50
N THR A 72 -5.57 24.92 5.56
CA THR A 72 -6.33 23.68 5.52
C THR A 72 -7.00 23.56 4.17
N VAL A 73 -6.80 22.43 3.51
CA VAL A 73 -7.49 22.04 2.26
C VAL A 73 -8.44 20.90 2.58
N SER A 74 -9.71 21.04 2.25
CA SER A 74 -10.75 20.03 2.40
C SER A 74 -11.57 19.95 1.10
N PRO A 75 -12.49 18.97 0.97
CA PRO A 75 -13.50 19.00 -0.08
C PRO A 75 -14.12 20.38 -0.25
N GLY A 76 -14.10 20.89 -1.49
CA GLY A 76 -14.68 22.17 -1.89
C GLY A 76 -14.02 23.42 -1.30
N ARG A 77 -12.94 23.32 -0.50
CA ARG A 77 -12.55 24.44 0.36
C ARG A 77 -11.07 24.53 0.72
N ILE A 78 -10.54 25.75 0.64
CA ILE A 78 -9.23 26.13 1.19
C ILE A 78 -9.45 27.20 2.24
N SER A 79 -8.88 27.06 3.43
CA SER A 79 -9.00 28.09 4.47
C SER A 79 -7.70 28.35 5.20
N THR A 80 -7.55 29.58 5.68
CA THR A 80 -6.47 29.98 6.58
C THR A 80 -6.93 31.08 7.52
N THR A 81 -6.24 31.18 8.65
CA THR A 81 -6.35 32.32 9.57
C THR A 81 -5.02 33.05 9.58
N GLY A 82 -5.05 34.36 9.33
CA GLY A 82 -3.88 35.22 9.37
C GLY A 82 -4.04 36.35 10.37
N TYR A 83 -2.99 37.15 10.52
CA TYR A 83 -2.98 38.32 11.40
C TYR A 83 -2.47 39.55 10.65
N GLU A 84 -3.21 40.66 10.74
CA GLU A 84 -2.74 41.98 10.34
C GLU A 84 -2.58 42.86 11.58
N GLY A 85 -1.34 43.01 12.05
CA GLY A 85 -1.10 43.53 13.40
C GLY A 85 -1.67 42.54 14.43
N ASP A 86 -2.50 43.04 15.34
CA ASP A 86 -3.18 42.22 16.37
C ASP A 86 -4.59 41.77 15.95
N THR A 87 -5.03 42.10 14.73
CA THR A 87 -6.38 41.74 14.25
C THR A 87 -6.32 40.43 13.46
N PRO A 88 -6.99 39.35 13.92
CA PRO A 88 -7.11 38.13 13.14
C PRO A 88 -8.06 38.36 11.97
N PHE A 89 -7.80 37.67 10.86
CA PHE A 89 -8.76 37.55 9.76
C PHE A 89 -8.83 36.09 9.31
N ARG A 90 -10.02 35.64 8.94
CA ARG A 90 -10.27 34.36 8.31
C ARG A 90 -10.42 34.58 6.81
N THR A 91 -9.76 33.74 6.02
CA THR A 91 -9.91 33.72 4.57
C THR A 91 -10.31 32.32 4.15
N VAL A 92 -11.32 32.22 3.29
CA VAL A 92 -11.84 30.97 2.75
C VAL A 92 -11.96 31.12 1.24
N LEU A 93 -11.48 30.12 0.51
CA LEU A 93 -11.78 29.92 -0.90
C LEU A 93 -12.69 28.71 -0.99
N THR A 94 -13.76 28.84 -1.77
CA THR A 94 -14.71 27.77 -2.03
C THR A 94 -14.70 27.47 -3.51
N LEU A 95 -14.69 26.18 -3.85
CA LEU A 95 -14.80 25.67 -5.21
C LEU A 95 -15.88 24.60 -5.21
N GLU A 96 -16.72 24.60 -6.22
CA GLU A 96 -17.77 23.58 -6.36
C GLU A 96 -17.16 22.18 -6.52
N GLU A 97 -17.65 21.24 -5.71
CA GLU A 97 -17.31 19.82 -5.81
C GLU A 97 -18.03 19.20 -7.00
N LEU A 98 -17.40 18.19 -7.61
CA LEU A 98 -18.05 17.41 -8.65
C LEU A 98 -19.00 16.39 -8.02
N ASP A 99 -20.13 16.16 -8.66
CA ASP A 99 -21.04 15.09 -8.23
C ASP A 99 -20.55 13.70 -8.67
N ASP A 100 -21.19 12.65 -8.15
CA ASP A 100 -20.77 11.26 -8.41
C ASP A 100 -20.85 10.90 -9.91
N ALA A 101 -21.78 11.50 -10.66
CA ALA A 101 -21.94 11.24 -12.09
C ALA A 101 -20.85 11.94 -12.92
N GLU A 102 -20.46 13.15 -12.52
CA GLU A 102 -19.32 13.87 -13.09
C GLU A 102 -18.00 13.11 -12.85
N TRP A 103 -17.81 12.56 -11.64
CA TRP A 103 -16.66 11.71 -11.33
C TRP A 103 -16.65 10.43 -12.16
N GLU A 104 -17.78 9.73 -12.24
CA GLU A 104 -17.92 8.51 -13.05
C GLU A 104 -17.56 8.79 -14.52
N SER A 105 -18.10 9.88 -15.10
CA SER A 105 -17.80 10.26 -16.48
C SER A 105 -16.33 10.64 -16.70
N LEU A 106 -15.71 11.35 -15.75
CA LEU A 106 -14.29 11.68 -15.81
C LEU A 106 -13.43 10.41 -15.81
N TRP A 107 -13.76 9.42 -14.98
CA TRP A 107 -13.01 8.16 -14.89
C TRP A 107 -13.21 7.28 -16.12
N GLU A 108 -14.41 7.23 -16.69
CA GLU A 108 -14.62 6.58 -17.99
C GLU A 108 -13.70 7.16 -19.07
N LYS A 109 -13.60 8.50 -19.15
CA LYS A 109 -12.76 9.18 -20.15
C LYS A 109 -11.27 9.12 -19.85
N THR A 110 -10.91 8.98 -18.59
CA THR A 110 -9.52 8.77 -18.17
C THR A 110 -9.07 7.36 -18.51
N ALA A 111 -9.91 6.35 -18.26
CA ALA A 111 -9.62 4.95 -18.58
C ALA A 111 -9.39 4.69 -20.08
N GLU A 112 -9.97 5.52 -20.96
CA GLU A 112 -9.70 5.51 -22.41
C GLU A 112 -8.27 6.00 -22.78
N ARG A 113 -7.48 6.48 -21.80
CA ARG A 113 -6.15 7.09 -21.97
C ARG A 113 -5.11 6.39 -21.07
N PRO A 114 -4.31 5.45 -21.61
CA PRO A 114 -3.36 4.66 -20.82
C PRO A 114 -2.34 5.51 -20.05
N ASP A 115 -1.68 6.46 -20.71
CA ASP A 115 -0.64 7.29 -20.08
C ASP A 115 -1.22 8.12 -18.91
N ALA A 116 -2.40 8.72 -19.11
CA ALA A 116 -3.06 9.49 -18.06
C ALA A 116 -3.54 8.59 -16.90
N THR A 117 -3.95 7.36 -17.20
CA THR A 117 -4.35 6.37 -16.20
C THR A 117 -3.14 5.95 -15.36
N ASP A 118 -2.03 5.61 -15.99
CA ASP A 118 -0.82 5.13 -15.31
C ASP A 118 -0.23 6.20 -14.38
N GLU A 119 -0.11 7.46 -14.86
CA GLU A 119 0.36 8.57 -14.03
C GLU A 119 -0.56 8.81 -12.82
N LEU A 120 -1.87 8.78 -13.04
CA LEU A 120 -2.85 8.99 -11.96
C LEU A 120 -2.82 7.88 -10.91
N LEU A 121 -2.65 6.62 -11.34
CA LEU A 121 -2.46 5.48 -10.45
C LEU A 121 -1.11 5.52 -9.70
N ALA A 122 -0.09 6.16 -10.28
CA ALA A 122 1.17 6.46 -9.62
C ALA A 122 1.08 7.62 -8.59
N GLY A 123 -0.05 8.33 -8.55
CA GLY A 123 -0.30 9.42 -7.60
C GLY A 123 0.13 10.80 -8.12
N GLU A 124 0.33 10.93 -9.43
CA GLU A 124 0.60 12.20 -10.09
C GLU A 124 -0.59 12.60 -10.97
N LEU A 125 -0.92 13.90 -11.02
CA LEU A 125 -2.00 14.40 -11.87
C LEU A 125 -1.45 14.79 -13.27
N PRO A 126 -1.68 13.98 -14.33
CA PRO A 126 -1.16 14.28 -15.66
C PRO A 126 -1.91 15.48 -16.27
N PRO A 127 -1.23 16.42 -16.96
CA PRO A 127 -1.90 17.50 -17.69
C PRO A 127 -2.97 17.00 -18.67
N ASP A 128 -2.75 15.83 -19.28
CA ASP A 128 -3.65 15.19 -20.23
C ASP A 128 -4.99 14.75 -19.59
N LEU A 129 -5.07 14.69 -18.25
CA LEU A 129 -6.33 14.53 -17.54
C LEU A 129 -7.34 15.63 -17.88
N LEU A 130 -6.88 16.82 -18.27
CA LEU A 130 -7.79 17.89 -18.69
C LEU A 130 -8.49 17.59 -19.99
N GLU A 131 -7.86 16.86 -20.91
CA GLU A 131 -8.55 16.42 -22.14
C GLU A 131 -9.64 15.40 -21.80
N ALA A 132 -9.37 14.49 -20.86
CA ALA A 132 -10.39 13.57 -20.34
C ALA A 132 -11.54 14.33 -19.65
N ALA A 133 -11.22 15.35 -18.86
CA ALA A 133 -12.21 16.20 -18.21
C ALA A 133 -13.06 16.98 -19.23
N GLU A 134 -12.45 17.53 -20.28
CA GLU A 134 -13.16 18.20 -21.37
C GLU A 134 -14.13 17.25 -22.09
N ASP A 135 -13.69 16.03 -22.40
CA ASP A 135 -14.55 15.00 -23.01
C ASP A 135 -15.71 14.58 -22.09
N ALA A 136 -15.46 14.51 -20.78
CA ALA A 136 -16.47 14.26 -19.74
C ALA A 136 -17.36 15.48 -19.47
N ARG A 137 -17.06 16.64 -20.09
CA ARG A 137 -17.69 17.95 -19.84
C ARG A 137 -17.57 18.42 -18.39
N VAL A 138 -16.53 17.96 -17.71
CA VAL A 138 -16.16 18.31 -16.35
C VAL A 138 -15.07 19.38 -16.39
N ARG A 139 -15.14 20.35 -15.47
CA ARG A 139 -14.05 21.32 -15.28
C ARG A 139 -13.32 20.99 -13.99
N LEU A 140 -12.07 20.52 -14.09
CA LEU A 140 -11.24 20.29 -12.90
C LEU A 140 -10.69 21.61 -12.33
N LEU A 141 -10.17 22.48 -13.19
CA LEU A 141 -9.73 23.82 -12.79
C LEU A 141 -10.92 24.78 -12.68
N PRO A 142 -10.86 25.77 -11.77
CA PRO A 142 -11.92 26.78 -11.68
C PRO A 142 -12.01 27.60 -12.97
N GLY A 143 -13.23 27.78 -13.48
CA GLY A 143 -13.55 28.76 -14.52
C GLY A 143 -13.79 30.16 -13.95
N TYR A 144 -14.21 31.08 -14.83
CA TYR A 144 -14.59 32.43 -14.42
C TYR A 144 -15.80 32.39 -13.48
N GLY A 145 -15.59 32.83 -12.24
CA GLY A 145 -16.64 32.90 -11.22
C GLY A 145 -16.85 31.60 -10.43
N ASP A 146 -16.15 30.51 -10.76
CA ASP A 146 -16.28 29.23 -10.06
C ASP A 146 -15.55 29.23 -8.71
N LEU A 147 -14.51 30.07 -8.55
CA LEU A 147 -13.74 30.21 -7.31
C LEU A 147 -14.27 31.39 -6.49
N GLU A 148 -15.06 31.08 -5.47
CA GLU A 148 -15.58 32.08 -4.53
C GLU A 148 -14.55 32.36 -3.43
N ALA A 149 -14.38 33.64 -3.08
CA ALA A 149 -13.37 34.05 -2.12
C ALA A 149 -13.96 34.96 -1.04
N GLU A 150 -13.97 34.46 0.19
CA GLU A 150 -14.50 35.14 1.36
C GLU A 150 -13.39 35.54 2.33
N CYS A 151 -13.48 36.75 2.85
CA CYS A 151 -12.58 37.22 3.91
C CYS A 151 -13.27 38.23 4.82
N ASP A 152 -13.12 38.08 6.13
CA ASP A 152 -13.73 38.93 7.16
C ASP A 152 -12.93 40.22 7.45
N CYS A 153 -11.90 40.54 6.67
CA CYS A 153 -11.01 41.69 6.90
C CYS A 153 -11.66 43.07 6.69
N GLY A 154 -12.93 43.14 6.29
CA GLY A 154 -13.69 44.39 6.11
C GLY A 154 -13.28 45.25 4.91
N ALA A 155 -12.45 44.73 4.00
CA ALA A 155 -12.13 45.39 2.74
C ALA A 155 -13.29 45.29 1.73
N PHE A 156 -13.45 46.30 0.89
CA PHE A 156 -14.45 46.34 -0.18
C PHE A 156 -13.98 45.68 -1.50
N ASP A 157 -12.71 45.30 -1.57
CA ASP A 157 -12.11 44.66 -2.75
C ASP A 157 -12.53 43.18 -2.83
N HIS A 158 -12.87 42.70 -4.04
CA HIS A 158 -13.30 41.31 -4.27
C HIS A 158 -12.55 40.70 -5.48
N PRO A 159 -11.61 39.75 -5.27
CA PRO A 159 -11.09 39.30 -3.98
C PRO A 159 -10.22 40.36 -3.30
N CYS A 160 -10.26 40.43 -1.97
CA CYS A 160 -9.36 41.30 -1.21
C CYS A 160 -7.91 40.78 -1.27
N LYS A 161 -6.94 41.58 -0.79
CA LYS A 161 -5.52 41.18 -0.77
C LYS A 161 -5.25 39.85 -0.05
N HIS A 162 -6.04 39.50 0.97
CA HIS A 162 -5.88 38.26 1.75
C HIS A 162 -6.40 37.04 0.97
N ALA A 163 -7.61 37.14 0.40
CA ALA A 163 -8.18 36.16 -0.51
C ALA A 163 -7.25 35.89 -1.70
N ALA A 164 -6.83 36.94 -2.40
CA ALA A 164 -5.89 36.81 -3.51
C ALA A 164 -4.57 36.17 -3.06
N ALA A 165 -4.07 36.50 -1.86
CA ALA A 165 -2.85 35.90 -1.33
C ALA A 165 -3.00 34.40 -1.04
N LEU A 166 -4.15 33.97 -0.50
CA LEU A 166 -4.45 32.56 -0.29
C LEU A 166 -4.49 31.79 -1.62
N CYS A 167 -5.10 32.36 -2.66
CA CYS A 167 -5.13 31.75 -3.99
C CYS A 167 -3.72 31.54 -4.58
N TYR A 168 -2.82 32.52 -4.41
CA TYR A 168 -1.42 32.34 -4.83
C TYR A 168 -0.69 31.29 -4.00
N GLN A 169 -0.93 31.22 -2.67
CA GLN A 169 -0.31 30.17 -1.85
C GLN A 169 -0.89 28.77 -2.16
N ALA A 170 -2.17 28.67 -2.52
CA ALA A 170 -2.75 27.43 -3.03
C ALA A 170 -2.05 26.96 -4.31
N SER A 171 -1.67 27.88 -5.21
CA SER A 171 -0.86 27.51 -6.38
C SER A 171 0.52 26.92 -6.03
N TRP A 172 1.07 27.24 -4.85
CA TRP A 172 2.32 26.66 -4.37
C TRP A 172 2.10 25.29 -3.74
N LEU A 173 0.94 25.06 -3.12
CA LEU A 173 0.57 23.73 -2.66
C LEU A 173 0.37 22.79 -3.87
N LEU A 174 -0.25 23.26 -4.95
CA LEU A 174 -0.39 22.51 -6.20
C LEU A 174 0.94 22.28 -6.94
N ASP A 175 1.97 23.08 -6.67
CA ASP A 175 3.33 22.80 -7.15
C ASP A 175 3.97 21.61 -6.41
N GLU A 176 3.55 21.36 -5.16
CA GLU A 176 4.12 20.33 -4.28
C GLU A 176 3.29 19.04 -4.33
N ASP A 177 1.97 19.15 -4.48
CA ASP A 177 1.04 18.02 -4.51
C ASP A 177 -0.18 18.38 -5.39
N THR A 178 -0.22 17.84 -6.60
CA THR A 178 -1.27 18.10 -7.59
C THR A 178 -2.57 17.36 -7.28
N MET A 179 -2.53 16.29 -6.46
CA MET A 179 -3.72 15.53 -6.05
C MET A 179 -4.64 16.36 -5.15
N LEU A 180 -4.15 17.48 -4.61
CA LEU A 180 -4.99 18.46 -3.92
C LEU A 180 -6.09 19.05 -4.82
N LEU A 181 -5.93 19.05 -6.15
CA LEU A 181 -7.00 19.48 -7.05
C LEU A 181 -8.20 18.53 -7.03
N LEU A 182 -7.96 17.21 -6.95
CA LEU A 182 -9.03 16.22 -6.81
C LEU A 182 -9.72 16.35 -5.44
N LEU A 183 -8.92 16.57 -4.38
CA LEU A 183 -9.46 16.80 -3.04
C LEU A 183 -10.40 18.01 -3.04
N LEU A 184 -9.99 19.10 -3.67
CA LEU A 184 -10.84 20.29 -3.81
C LEU A 184 -12.12 20.05 -4.59
N ARG A 185 -12.11 19.08 -5.50
CA ARG A 185 -13.30 18.66 -6.26
C ARG A 185 -14.12 17.57 -5.57
N GLY A 186 -13.77 17.19 -4.34
CA GLY A 186 -14.55 16.27 -3.52
C GLY A 186 -14.07 14.83 -3.48
N ARG A 187 -12.87 14.52 -4.00
CA ARG A 187 -12.29 13.16 -3.95
C ARG A 187 -10.88 13.12 -3.40
N GLY A 188 -10.67 12.28 -2.39
CA GLY A 188 -9.34 12.02 -1.88
C GLY A 188 -8.46 11.30 -2.91
N ALA A 189 -7.13 11.38 -2.76
CA ALA A 189 -6.22 10.73 -3.71
C ALA A 189 -6.41 9.21 -3.80
N GLN A 190 -6.57 8.54 -2.67
CA GLN A 190 -6.81 7.08 -2.62
C GLN A 190 -8.18 6.72 -3.22
N GLU A 191 -9.21 7.47 -2.85
CA GLU A 191 -10.58 7.31 -3.35
C GLU A 191 -10.64 7.44 -4.87
N ALA A 192 -10.07 8.52 -5.44
CA ALA A 192 -10.00 8.72 -6.88
C ALA A 192 -9.28 7.56 -7.61
N GLN A 193 -8.19 7.05 -7.04
CA GLN A 193 -7.47 5.90 -7.61
C GLN A 193 -8.28 4.60 -7.53
N GLU A 194 -9.01 4.38 -6.44
CA GLU A 194 -9.88 3.21 -6.27
C GLU A 194 -11.08 3.24 -7.22
N GLU A 195 -11.69 4.41 -7.41
CA GLU A 195 -12.76 4.62 -8.38
C GLU A 195 -12.27 4.36 -9.81
N LEU A 196 -11.11 4.91 -10.19
CA LEU A 196 -10.51 4.65 -11.51
C LEU A 196 -10.20 3.16 -11.73
N ARG A 197 -9.60 2.48 -10.74
CA ARG A 197 -9.37 1.02 -10.80
C ARG A 197 -10.68 0.24 -10.99
N SER A 198 -11.76 0.70 -10.35
CA SER A 198 -13.07 0.07 -10.48
C SER A 198 -13.64 0.21 -11.89
N VAL A 199 -13.47 1.38 -12.52
CA VAL A 199 -13.86 1.59 -13.94
C VAL A 199 -13.05 0.69 -14.87
N LEU A 200 -11.74 0.61 -14.69
CA LEU A 200 -10.86 -0.26 -15.49
C LEU A 200 -11.27 -1.74 -15.39
N LEU A 201 -11.56 -2.21 -14.17
CA LEU A 201 -12.04 -3.57 -13.94
C LEU A 201 -13.38 -3.83 -14.65
N MET A 202 -14.32 -2.89 -14.57
CA MET A 202 -15.61 -3.01 -15.25
C MET A 202 -15.44 -3.07 -16.78
N GLN A 203 -14.58 -2.25 -17.36
CA GLN A 203 -14.29 -2.28 -18.79
C GLN A 203 -13.65 -3.61 -19.22
N ALA A 204 -12.72 -4.16 -18.43
CA ALA A 204 -12.11 -5.47 -18.72
C ALA A 204 -13.14 -6.62 -18.70
N ILE A 205 -14.09 -6.60 -17.75
CA ILE A 205 -15.17 -7.59 -17.67
C ILE A 205 -16.12 -7.46 -18.87
N VAL A 206 -16.53 -6.24 -19.24
CA VAL A 206 -17.44 -6.00 -20.37
C VAL A 206 -16.77 -6.35 -21.71
N GLY A 207 -15.48 -6.01 -21.87
CA GLY A 207 -14.70 -6.38 -23.05
C GLY A 207 -14.59 -7.90 -23.23
N SER A 208 -14.40 -8.65 -22.13
CA SER A 208 -14.35 -10.12 -22.16
C SER A 208 -15.68 -10.78 -22.57
N LEU A 209 -16.81 -10.09 -22.45
CA LEU A 209 -18.14 -10.57 -22.87
C LEU A 209 -18.50 -10.17 -24.31
N GLY A 210 -17.71 -9.28 -24.94
CA GLY A 210 -17.96 -8.70 -26.26
C GLY A 210 -17.24 -9.39 -27.44
N ASP A 211 -16.26 -10.25 -27.19
CA ASP A 211 -15.46 -10.86 -28.26
C ASP A 211 -16.15 -12.10 -28.87
N GLY A 212 -17.08 -11.82 -29.77
CA GLY A 212 -17.51 -12.69 -30.87
C GLY A 212 -17.41 -11.93 -32.19
N ASP A 213 -16.41 -12.30 -33.00
CA ASP A 213 -16.09 -11.88 -34.38
C ASP A 213 -15.29 -10.57 -34.58
N GLY A 214 -14.00 -10.71 -34.97
CA GLY A 214 -13.23 -9.69 -35.68
C GLY A 214 -11.70 -9.85 -35.63
N ASP A 215 -11.08 -10.35 -36.70
CA ASP A 215 -9.62 -10.39 -36.94
C ASP A 215 -8.95 -9.00 -36.90
N GLY A 216 -7.75 -8.90 -36.31
CA GLY A 216 -6.80 -7.81 -36.59
C GLY A 216 -5.79 -7.52 -35.48
N ASP A 217 -4.51 -7.78 -35.76
CA ASP A 217 -3.32 -7.54 -34.93
C ASP A 217 -3.25 -6.16 -34.26
N ALA A 218 -2.80 -6.11 -32.99
CA ALA A 218 -1.62 -5.33 -32.55
C ALA A 218 -1.37 -5.43 -31.03
N ASP A 219 -0.12 -5.75 -30.72
CA ASP A 219 0.72 -5.38 -29.58
C ASP A 219 0.18 -5.32 -28.15
N GLY A 220 0.91 -6.05 -27.30
CA GLY A 220 0.63 -6.19 -25.89
C GLY A 220 1.07 -5.00 -25.04
N ALA A 221 0.44 -4.93 -23.88
CA ALA A 221 1.04 -4.41 -22.66
C ALA A 221 0.33 -5.10 -21.51
N GLU A 222 1.14 -5.82 -20.73
CA GLU A 222 0.79 -6.46 -19.49
C GLU A 222 0.47 -5.38 -18.46
N ALA A 223 -0.69 -5.44 -17.80
CA ALA A 223 -0.91 -4.73 -16.54
C ALA A 223 -1.88 -5.51 -15.66
N GLU A 224 -1.33 -5.88 -14.51
CA GLU A 224 -1.83 -6.82 -13.53
C GLU A 224 -2.98 -6.20 -12.73
N ALA A 225 -4.11 -6.91 -12.69
CA ALA A 225 -5.23 -6.61 -11.81
C ALA A 225 -5.48 -7.79 -10.87
N GLU A 226 -5.14 -7.61 -9.58
CA GLU A 226 -5.78 -8.25 -8.42
C GLU A 226 -5.71 -7.21 -7.28
N ALA A 227 -6.77 -6.54 -6.80
CA ALA A 227 -8.16 -6.84 -6.43
C ALA A 227 -8.35 -7.55 -5.07
N GLY A 228 -9.08 -6.89 -4.15
CA GLY A 228 -9.69 -7.47 -2.93
C GLY A 228 -9.25 -6.76 -1.64
N SER A 229 -9.92 -5.72 -1.12
CA SER A 229 -11.31 -5.58 -0.62
C SER A 229 -11.70 -6.53 0.51
N GLN A 230 -11.94 -5.94 1.69
CA GLN A 230 -13.18 -6.13 2.45
C GLN A 230 -13.35 -5.01 3.48
N ALA A 231 -14.38 -4.17 3.32
CA ALA A 231 -15.18 -3.69 4.44
C ALA A 231 -16.59 -3.34 3.94
N ALA A 232 -17.57 -4.07 4.46
CA ALA A 232 -18.97 -3.86 4.20
C ALA A 232 -19.42 -2.44 4.56
N ALA A 233 -20.31 -1.86 3.76
CA ALA A 233 -21.06 -0.66 4.12
C ALA A 233 -21.85 -0.89 5.41
N ALA A 234 -21.27 -0.52 6.55
CA ALA A 234 -21.97 -0.43 7.81
C ALA A 234 -22.61 0.96 7.87
N GLN A 235 -23.95 1.03 8.01
CA GLN A 235 -24.59 2.26 8.46
C GLN A 235 -23.88 2.75 9.72
N LEU A 236 -23.30 3.96 9.65
CA LEU A 236 -22.67 4.59 10.80
C LEU A 236 -23.77 4.87 11.85
N PRO A 237 -23.64 4.35 13.09
CA PRO A 237 -24.55 4.71 14.16
C PRO A 237 -24.37 6.20 14.51
N ASP A 238 -25.41 6.82 15.07
CA ASP A 238 -25.37 8.20 15.55
C ASP A 238 -24.08 8.47 16.35
N GLY A 239 -23.33 9.50 15.92
CA GLY A 239 -22.02 9.81 16.46
C GLY A 239 -22.06 10.05 17.97
N THR A 240 -21.06 9.51 18.69
CA THR A 240 -20.92 9.71 20.14
C THR A 240 -20.23 11.06 20.41
N PRO A 241 -20.74 11.90 21.32
CA PRO A 241 -20.09 13.16 21.70
C PRO A 241 -18.63 12.96 22.15
N ALA A 242 -17.73 13.84 21.73
CA ALA A 242 -16.29 13.72 22.00
C ALA A 242 -15.96 13.62 23.50
N GLU A 243 -16.74 14.27 24.37
CA GLU A 243 -16.61 14.18 25.82
C GLU A 243 -16.83 12.76 26.38
N GLU A 244 -17.71 11.97 25.76
CA GLU A 244 -17.94 10.57 26.12
C GLU A 244 -16.82 9.65 25.61
N VAL A 245 -16.24 9.98 24.46
CA VAL A 245 -15.14 9.22 23.84
C VAL A 245 -13.84 9.41 24.63
N PHE A 246 -13.48 10.65 24.98
CA PHE A 246 -12.27 10.94 25.76
C PHE A 246 -12.39 10.58 27.25
N GLY A 247 -13.61 10.39 27.75
CA GLY A 247 -13.87 9.88 29.10
C GLY A 247 -13.81 8.35 29.22
N ARG A 248 -13.71 7.63 28.10
CA ARG A 248 -13.72 6.17 28.04
C ARG A 248 -12.31 5.60 28.29
N GLU A 249 -12.20 4.53 29.08
CA GLU A 249 -10.94 3.79 29.14
C GLU A 249 -10.63 3.21 27.75
N PRO A 250 -9.39 3.37 27.24
CA PRO A 250 -9.01 2.86 25.93
C PRO A 250 -9.27 1.35 25.85
N ALA A 251 -10.17 0.95 24.95
CA ALA A 251 -10.35 -0.46 24.63
C ALA A 251 -9.12 -0.98 23.85
N ALA A 252 -8.81 -2.27 23.99
CA ALA A 252 -7.79 -2.90 23.17
C ALA A 252 -8.16 -2.74 21.69
N LEU A 253 -7.15 -2.45 20.86
CA LEU A 253 -7.33 -2.38 19.41
C LEU A 253 -7.92 -3.69 18.89
N PRO A 254 -8.79 -3.64 17.86
CA PRO A 254 -9.26 -4.85 17.21
C PRO A 254 -8.07 -5.66 16.69
N GLU A 255 -8.18 -6.99 16.77
CA GLU A 255 -7.16 -7.89 16.24
C GLU A 255 -6.99 -7.68 14.74
N LEU A 256 -5.75 -7.76 14.26
CA LEU A 256 -5.45 -7.66 12.84
C LEU A 256 -6.23 -8.73 12.06
N PRO A 257 -6.73 -8.42 10.84
CA PRO A 257 -7.39 -9.42 10.02
C PRO A 257 -6.43 -10.60 9.77
N PRO A 258 -6.94 -11.85 9.83
CA PRO A 258 -6.10 -13.02 9.63
C PRO A 258 -5.56 -13.04 8.20
N LEU A 259 -4.34 -13.54 8.02
CA LEU A 259 -3.78 -13.75 6.69
C LEU A 259 -4.70 -14.67 5.87
N PRO A 260 -4.86 -14.42 4.56
CA PRO A 260 -5.53 -15.36 3.66
C PRO A 260 -4.89 -16.74 3.80
N GLY A 261 -5.72 -17.78 3.67
CA GLY A 261 -5.22 -19.15 3.59
C GLY A 261 -4.19 -19.29 2.45
N PRO A 262 -3.26 -20.27 2.53
CA PRO A 262 -2.36 -20.54 1.42
C PRO A 262 -3.17 -20.81 0.15
N PRO A 263 -2.72 -20.36 -1.04
CA PRO A 263 -3.47 -20.54 -2.28
C PRO A 263 -3.73 -22.03 -2.51
N VAL A 264 -5.00 -22.39 -2.69
CA VAL A 264 -5.41 -23.74 -3.05
C VAL A 264 -5.17 -23.90 -4.55
N ARG A 265 -4.48 -24.97 -4.96
CA ARG A 265 -4.30 -25.25 -6.40
C ARG A 265 -5.66 -25.43 -7.06
N GLN A 266 -5.99 -24.56 -7.99
CA GLN A 266 -7.12 -24.77 -8.89
C GLN A 266 -6.58 -25.49 -10.12
N ALA A 267 -6.98 -26.75 -10.32
CA ALA A 267 -6.63 -27.49 -11.52
C ALA A 267 -7.26 -26.79 -12.74
N VAL A 268 -6.48 -25.98 -13.46
CA VAL A 268 -6.94 -25.41 -14.73
C VAL A 268 -6.77 -26.47 -15.80
N SER A 269 -7.87 -27.16 -16.12
CA SER A 269 -7.91 -28.07 -17.26
C SER A 269 -7.94 -27.25 -18.55
N SER A 270 -6.77 -27.02 -19.13
CA SER A 270 -6.63 -26.53 -20.50
C SER A 270 -6.19 -27.68 -21.40
N ALA A 271 -7.06 -28.05 -22.36
CA ALA A 271 -6.88 -29.18 -23.27
C ALA A 271 -5.93 -28.90 -24.45
N ALA A 272 -5.23 -27.76 -24.46
CA ALA A 272 -4.32 -27.38 -25.54
C ALA A 272 -2.93 -27.07 -24.98
N ALA A 273 -1.97 -27.93 -25.35
CA ALA A 273 -0.52 -27.73 -25.24
C ALA A 273 0.00 -27.03 -23.96
N GLY A 274 0.34 -27.83 -22.94
CA GLY A 274 1.32 -27.42 -21.92
C GLY A 274 0.88 -26.32 -20.96
N ALA A 275 -0.36 -26.38 -20.45
CA ALA A 275 -0.95 -25.46 -19.46
C ALA A 275 -0.27 -25.45 -18.07
N ASP A 276 0.68 -26.35 -17.84
CA ASP A 276 1.32 -26.58 -16.55
C ASP A 276 2.18 -25.38 -16.09
N PRO A 277 3.07 -24.75 -16.90
CA PRO A 277 3.94 -23.67 -16.43
C PRO A 277 3.23 -22.36 -16.03
N LEU A 278 2.03 -22.08 -16.54
CA LEU A 278 1.30 -20.85 -16.24
C LEU A 278 0.57 -20.93 -14.88
N GLU A 279 -0.22 -21.98 -14.65
CA GLU A 279 -0.85 -22.25 -13.33
C GLU A 279 0.20 -22.20 -12.20
N GLN A 280 1.38 -22.68 -12.56
CA GLN A 280 2.57 -22.77 -11.75
C GLN A 280 3.23 -21.43 -11.44
N LEU A 281 3.28 -20.50 -12.38
CA LEU A 281 3.74 -19.13 -12.16
C LEU A 281 2.71 -18.38 -11.32
N VAL A 282 1.43 -18.53 -11.62
CA VAL A 282 0.31 -17.93 -10.86
C VAL A 282 0.33 -18.37 -9.39
N THR A 283 0.45 -19.68 -9.13
CA THR A 283 0.55 -20.19 -7.74
C THR A 283 1.80 -19.64 -7.03
N GLY A 284 2.93 -19.54 -7.74
CA GLY A 284 4.16 -18.98 -7.19
C GLY A 284 4.02 -17.48 -6.85
N ALA A 285 3.40 -16.71 -7.74
CA ALA A 285 3.10 -15.31 -7.55
C ALA A 285 2.15 -15.09 -6.36
N ALA A 286 1.09 -15.90 -6.25
CA ALA A 286 0.14 -15.84 -5.14
C ALA A 286 0.80 -16.11 -3.77
N VAL A 287 1.70 -17.11 -3.68
CA VAL A 287 2.48 -17.37 -2.46
C VAL A 287 3.35 -16.17 -2.12
N ARG A 288 4.01 -15.58 -3.12
CA ARG A 288 4.90 -14.44 -2.92
C ARG A 288 4.14 -13.17 -2.51
N ALA A 289 3.00 -12.90 -3.13
CA ALA A 289 2.11 -11.80 -2.78
C ALA A 289 1.64 -11.94 -1.33
N ARG A 290 1.30 -13.16 -0.89
CA ARG A 290 0.93 -13.44 0.51
C ARG A 290 2.07 -13.15 1.50
N GLU A 291 3.31 -13.48 1.15
CA GLU A 291 4.48 -13.16 1.99
C GLU A 291 4.71 -11.63 2.09
N LEU A 292 4.57 -10.92 0.97
CA LEU A 292 4.68 -9.45 0.93
C LEU A 292 3.55 -8.78 1.73
N LEU A 293 2.33 -9.30 1.64
CA LEU A 293 1.19 -8.83 2.43
C LEU A 293 1.43 -9.07 3.93
N ALA A 294 1.98 -10.22 4.32
CA ALA A 294 2.32 -10.50 5.71
C ALA A 294 3.33 -9.49 6.27
N TYR A 295 4.31 -9.08 5.46
CA TYR A 295 5.21 -7.99 5.80
C TYR A 295 4.48 -6.64 5.91
N ALA A 296 3.66 -6.28 4.91
CA ALA A 296 2.91 -5.02 4.92
C ALA A 296 1.97 -4.87 6.12
N LEU A 297 1.39 -5.99 6.60
CA LEU A 297 0.54 -6.04 7.79
C LEU A 297 1.33 -6.17 9.11
N GLY A 298 2.65 -6.18 9.07
CA GLY A 298 3.51 -6.23 10.26
C GLY A 298 3.60 -7.61 10.94
N PHE A 299 3.18 -8.68 10.27
CA PHE A 299 3.36 -10.05 10.77
C PHE A 299 4.82 -10.51 10.69
N THR A 300 5.63 -9.90 9.83
CA THR A 300 7.08 -10.15 9.72
C THR A 300 7.87 -8.85 9.85
N ALA A 301 9.07 -8.93 10.43
CA ALA A 301 9.92 -7.75 10.65
C ALA A 301 10.63 -7.26 9.38
N GLU A 302 10.89 -8.17 8.44
CA GLU A 302 11.60 -7.88 7.19
C GLU A 302 10.78 -8.35 5.98
N PRO A 303 10.89 -7.67 4.82
CA PRO A 303 10.27 -8.13 3.60
C PRO A 303 10.96 -9.41 3.13
N PRO A 304 10.23 -10.30 2.44
CA PRO A 304 10.82 -11.54 1.97
C PRO A 304 11.90 -11.22 0.91
N ALA A 305 13.09 -11.81 1.03
CA ALA A 305 14.21 -11.52 0.12
C ALA A 305 13.93 -12.01 -1.31
N PRO A 306 14.43 -11.33 -2.36
CA PRO A 306 14.39 -11.86 -3.73
C PRO A 306 15.09 -13.21 -3.80
N LEU A 307 14.54 -14.14 -4.59
CA LEU A 307 15.14 -15.46 -4.77
C LEU A 307 16.21 -15.38 -5.85
N ASP A 308 17.41 -15.86 -5.54
CA ASP A 308 18.41 -16.16 -6.56
C ASP A 308 18.01 -17.41 -7.36
N LEU A 309 18.73 -17.67 -8.44
CA LEU A 309 18.45 -18.81 -9.33
C LEU A 309 18.45 -20.16 -8.57
N TRP A 310 19.34 -20.34 -7.59
CA TRP A 310 19.46 -21.58 -6.84
C TRP A 310 18.24 -21.79 -5.94
N ARG A 311 17.90 -20.78 -5.14
CA ARG A 311 16.74 -20.79 -4.24
C ARG A 311 15.44 -20.96 -5.03
N ASP A 312 15.35 -20.33 -6.21
CA ASP A 312 14.19 -20.49 -7.07
C ASP A 312 14.06 -21.90 -7.65
N CYS A 313 15.18 -22.51 -8.07
CA CYS A 313 15.19 -23.91 -8.49
C CYS A 313 14.78 -24.87 -7.37
N VAL A 314 15.26 -24.61 -6.14
CA VAL A 314 14.87 -25.39 -4.94
C VAL A 314 13.38 -25.24 -4.65
N ARG A 315 12.85 -24.01 -4.68
CA ARG A 315 11.42 -23.73 -4.51
C ARG A 315 10.56 -24.47 -5.53
N ILE A 316 10.97 -24.46 -6.80
CA ILE A 316 10.26 -25.19 -7.86
C ILE A 316 10.35 -26.70 -7.62
N ALA A 317 11.52 -27.24 -7.31
CA ALA A 317 11.69 -28.67 -7.02
C ALA A 317 10.88 -29.13 -5.80
N ALA A 318 10.77 -28.30 -4.77
CA ALA A 318 10.00 -28.56 -3.56
C ALA A 318 8.49 -28.62 -3.84
N THR A 319 8.00 -27.74 -4.71
CA THR A 319 6.58 -27.67 -5.07
C THR A 319 6.21 -28.60 -6.23
N ARG A 320 7.20 -29.14 -6.97
CA ARG A 320 7.04 -29.99 -8.17
C ARG A 320 8.01 -31.17 -8.20
N PRO A 321 7.66 -32.28 -7.54
CA PRO A 321 8.49 -33.48 -7.56
C PRO A 321 8.41 -34.27 -8.89
N GLU A 322 8.01 -33.65 -10.01
CA GLU A 322 7.87 -34.35 -11.29
C GLU A 322 9.24 -34.73 -11.89
N PRO A 323 9.47 -35.99 -12.29
CA PRO A 323 10.78 -36.45 -12.73
C PRO A 323 11.38 -35.65 -13.91
N ARG A 324 10.54 -35.22 -14.86
CA ARG A 324 10.99 -34.44 -16.03
C ARG A 324 11.41 -33.02 -15.65
N VAL A 325 10.67 -32.38 -14.76
CA VAL A 325 10.98 -31.03 -14.25
C VAL A 325 12.26 -31.08 -13.41
N LEU A 326 12.35 -32.04 -12.49
CA LEU A 326 13.54 -32.24 -11.68
C LEU A 326 14.79 -32.50 -12.52
N ALA A 327 14.70 -33.28 -13.60
CA ALA A 327 15.84 -33.50 -14.51
C ALA A 327 16.33 -32.20 -15.16
N ARG A 328 15.42 -31.35 -15.63
CA ARG A 328 15.76 -30.04 -16.22
C ARG A 328 16.32 -29.07 -15.19
N LEU A 329 15.74 -29.04 -13.99
CA LEU A 329 16.25 -28.19 -12.89
C LEU A 329 17.67 -28.60 -12.51
N ARG A 330 17.94 -29.90 -12.35
CA ARG A 330 19.28 -30.43 -12.06
C ARG A 330 20.34 -29.99 -13.08
N GLU A 331 19.97 -29.87 -14.34
CA GLU A 331 20.84 -29.35 -15.42
C GLU A 331 21.01 -27.82 -15.32
N ALA A 332 19.93 -27.09 -15.06
CA ALA A 332 19.93 -25.62 -15.04
C ALA A 332 20.59 -25.00 -13.78
N CYS A 333 20.46 -25.64 -12.61
CA CYS A 333 20.85 -25.05 -11.33
C CYS A 333 22.30 -25.39 -10.90
N GLY A 334 23.04 -26.13 -11.71
CA GLY A 334 24.48 -26.39 -11.53
C GLY A 334 24.88 -27.18 -10.28
N SER A 335 23.94 -27.75 -9.54
CA SER A 335 24.17 -28.49 -8.28
C SER A 335 23.17 -29.66 -8.12
N PRO A 336 23.20 -30.65 -9.03
CA PRO A 336 22.17 -31.69 -9.12
C PRO A 336 22.10 -32.57 -7.86
N ASP A 337 23.24 -32.86 -7.22
CA ASP A 337 23.31 -33.76 -6.05
C ASP A 337 22.74 -33.15 -4.76
N ARG A 338 22.52 -31.83 -4.75
CA ARG A 338 22.01 -31.11 -3.57
C ARG A 338 20.51 -30.80 -3.66
N LEU A 339 19.96 -30.79 -4.88
CA LEU A 339 18.61 -30.30 -5.16
C LEU A 339 17.54 -31.05 -4.38
N ASP A 340 17.60 -32.39 -4.33
CA ASP A 340 16.57 -33.20 -3.68
C ASP A 340 16.49 -32.93 -2.17
N ARG A 341 17.66 -32.79 -1.52
CA ARG A 341 17.75 -32.49 -0.10
C ARG A 341 17.32 -31.06 0.20
N ALA A 342 17.71 -30.11 -0.64
CA ALA A 342 17.29 -28.71 -0.52
C ALA A 342 15.78 -28.57 -0.73
N ALA A 343 15.21 -29.30 -1.70
CA ALA A 343 13.77 -29.33 -1.97
C ALA A 343 12.98 -29.94 -0.80
N GLU A 344 13.51 -30.98 -0.14
CA GLU A 344 12.92 -31.52 1.09
C GLU A 344 12.96 -30.50 2.24
N ALA A 345 14.08 -29.81 2.42
CA ALA A 345 14.23 -28.78 3.45
C ALA A 345 13.23 -27.64 3.23
N TRP A 346 13.06 -27.21 1.97
CA TRP A 346 12.07 -26.19 1.61
C TRP A 346 10.63 -26.68 1.80
N ARG A 347 10.32 -27.94 1.48
CA ARG A 347 8.97 -28.50 1.69
C ARG A 347 8.55 -28.47 3.15
N LEU A 348 9.47 -28.82 4.05
CA LEU A 348 9.19 -28.92 5.48
C LEU A 348 9.29 -27.56 6.19
N GLY A 349 10.22 -26.71 5.75
CA GLY A 349 10.63 -25.50 6.49
C GLY A 349 10.59 -24.18 5.71
N GLY A 350 10.20 -24.20 4.44
CA GLY A 350 10.26 -23.04 3.55
C GLY A 350 11.69 -22.54 3.30
N SER A 351 11.83 -21.24 3.03
CA SER A 351 13.14 -20.59 2.84
C SER A 351 14.06 -20.74 4.05
N ALA A 352 13.52 -20.57 5.26
CA ALA A 352 14.27 -20.75 6.50
C ALA A 352 14.80 -22.19 6.68
N GLY A 353 14.03 -23.19 6.22
CA GLY A 353 14.49 -24.59 6.18
C GLY A 353 15.70 -24.80 5.26
N LEU A 354 15.74 -24.12 4.12
CA LEU A 354 16.90 -24.13 3.22
C LEU A 354 18.12 -23.43 3.86
N ASP A 355 17.91 -22.26 4.48
CA ASP A 355 18.98 -21.54 5.16
C ASP A 355 19.61 -22.41 6.28
N VAL A 356 18.80 -23.11 7.07
CA VAL A 356 19.27 -24.02 8.14
C VAL A 356 20.00 -25.25 7.59
N LEU A 357 19.68 -25.67 6.36
CA LEU A 357 20.38 -26.77 5.70
C LEU A 357 21.79 -26.34 5.25
N GLU A 358 21.89 -25.14 4.67
CA GLU A 358 23.08 -24.67 3.94
C GLU A 358 24.03 -23.81 4.78
N GLU A 359 23.53 -23.09 5.78
CA GLU A 359 24.29 -22.15 6.59
C GLU A 359 24.37 -22.57 8.06
N ALA A 360 25.58 -22.85 8.51
CA ALA A 360 25.87 -22.95 9.94
C ALA A 360 26.03 -21.54 10.52
N TRP A 361 25.48 -21.30 11.70
CA TRP A 361 25.64 -20.05 12.43
C TRP A 361 25.70 -20.30 13.92
N THR A 362 26.34 -19.42 14.67
CA THR A 362 26.47 -19.56 16.12
C THR A 362 25.35 -18.78 16.82
N PRO A 363 24.38 -19.44 17.47
CA PRO A 363 23.32 -18.76 18.20
C PRO A 363 23.85 -18.03 19.44
N PRO A 364 23.12 -17.02 19.95
CA PRO A 364 23.44 -16.40 21.24
C PRO A 364 23.55 -17.45 22.36
N GLN A 365 24.45 -17.22 23.33
CA GLN A 365 24.65 -18.15 24.45
C GLN A 365 23.37 -18.37 25.25
N GLN A 366 22.52 -17.34 25.39
CA GLN A 366 21.25 -17.42 26.09
C GLN A 366 20.28 -18.39 25.42
N ASP A 367 20.16 -18.35 24.09
CA ASP A 367 19.27 -19.24 23.34
C ASP A 367 19.77 -20.68 23.40
N THR A 368 21.08 -20.87 23.25
CA THR A 368 21.72 -22.18 23.40
C THR A 368 21.50 -22.77 24.80
N ALA A 369 21.62 -21.95 25.85
CA ALA A 369 21.38 -22.38 27.23
C ALA A 369 19.91 -22.73 27.46
N ARG A 370 18.97 -21.91 26.96
CA ARG A 370 17.52 -22.16 27.06
C ARG A 370 17.14 -23.46 26.36
N ALA A 371 17.68 -23.69 25.16
CA ALA A 371 17.45 -24.90 24.40
C ALA A 371 17.95 -26.15 25.12
N ARG A 372 19.16 -26.11 25.69
CA ARG A 372 19.70 -27.20 26.50
C ARG A 372 18.80 -27.51 27.68
N THR A 373 18.36 -26.48 28.41
CA THR A 373 17.44 -26.65 29.54
C THR A 373 16.12 -27.27 29.10
N ALA A 374 15.52 -26.82 28.00
CA ALA A 374 14.27 -27.39 27.49
C ALA A 374 14.42 -28.87 27.12
N LEU A 375 15.49 -29.23 26.41
CA LEU A 375 15.81 -30.61 26.06
C LEU A 375 16.02 -31.49 27.30
N THR A 376 16.68 -30.98 28.35
CA THR A 376 16.89 -31.74 29.59
C THR A 376 15.64 -31.79 30.48
N ALA A 377 14.77 -30.77 30.46
CA ALA A 377 13.60 -30.69 31.34
C ALA A 377 12.49 -31.70 30.98
N GLY A 378 12.39 -32.08 29.70
CA GLY A 378 11.42 -33.07 29.24
C GLY A 378 11.82 -34.53 29.49
N TRP A 379 13.00 -34.78 30.08
CA TRP A 379 13.58 -36.11 30.23
C TRP A 379 13.89 -36.39 31.70
N GLU A 380 13.59 -37.59 32.17
CA GLU A 380 14.08 -38.04 33.48
C GLU A 380 15.61 -38.10 33.42
N GLN A 381 16.29 -37.78 34.55
CA GLN A 381 17.72 -37.45 34.61
C GLN A 381 18.71 -38.52 34.08
N ASP A 382 18.25 -39.68 33.62
CA ASP A 382 19.08 -40.79 33.11
C ASP A 382 18.74 -41.25 31.67
N GLU A 383 17.78 -40.61 30.97
CA GLU A 383 17.36 -41.09 29.64
C GLU A 383 17.99 -40.32 28.46
N LEU A 384 18.40 -39.06 28.63
CA LEU A 384 18.85 -38.23 27.49
C LEU A 384 20.30 -38.57 27.09
N PRO A 385 20.55 -39.00 25.83
CA PRO A 385 21.90 -39.24 25.35
C PRO A 385 22.76 -37.97 25.46
N GLU A 386 24.07 -38.13 25.64
CA GLU A 386 25.00 -37.00 25.64
C GLU A 386 24.79 -36.11 24.42
N LEU A 387 24.58 -34.81 24.63
CA LEU A 387 24.19 -33.88 23.58
C LEU A 387 25.40 -33.12 23.04
N GLU A 388 25.85 -33.50 21.84
CA GLU A 388 26.91 -32.79 21.13
C GLU A 388 26.34 -31.54 20.44
N VAL A 389 26.84 -30.36 20.82
CA VAL A 389 26.41 -29.08 20.24
C VAL A 389 27.55 -28.49 19.42
N ARG A 390 27.28 -28.16 18.16
CA ARG A 390 28.19 -27.43 17.26
C ARG A 390 27.41 -26.38 16.50
N ASP A 391 27.79 -25.12 16.64
CA ASP A 391 27.07 -23.98 16.05
C ASP A 391 25.58 -24.03 16.41
N ASN A 392 24.70 -24.07 15.41
CA ASN A 392 23.26 -24.22 15.58
C ASN A 392 22.77 -25.68 15.57
N SER A 393 23.68 -26.67 15.57
CA SER A 393 23.34 -28.10 15.46
C SER A 393 23.52 -28.83 16.79
N PHE A 394 22.48 -29.55 17.20
CA PHE A 394 22.39 -30.30 18.45
C PHE A 394 22.17 -31.77 18.09
N THR A 395 23.13 -32.62 18.44
CA THR A 395 23.17 -34.03 18.01
C THR A 395 23.21 -34.92 19.25
N PRO A 396 22.12 -35.62 19.59
CA PRO A 396 22.15 -36.62 20.64
C PRO A 396 23.04 -37.80 20.23
N ALA A 397 24.02 -38.13 21.06
CA ALA A 397 25.03 -39.16 20.77
C ALA A 397 24.37 -40.51 20.43
N GLY A 398 24.86 -41.16 19.38
CA GLY A 398 24.40 -42.50 18.97
C GLY A 398 22.97 -42.56 18.40
N SER A 399 22.26 -41.43 18.29
CA SER A 399 20.87 -41.42 17.82
C SER A 399 20.73 -41.32 16.30
N GLY A 400 21.75 -40.86 15.56
CA GLY A 400 21.57 -40.54 14.14
C GLY A 400 20.46 -39.50 13.90
N LEU A 401 20.13 -38.71 14.91
CA LEU A 401 19.21 -37.57 14.86
C LEU A 401 20.00 -36.28 15.10
N GLN A 402 19.52 -35.19 14.53
CA GLN A 402 20.10 -33.87 14.73
C GLN A 402 18.99 -32.83 14.72
N LEU A 403 19.02 -31.91 15.67
CA LEU A 403 18.16 -30.74 15.70
C LEU A 403 18.98 -29.53 15.28
N ARG A 404 18.43 -28.67 14.43
CA ARG A 404 19.10 -27.43 14.03
C ARG A 404 18.26 -26.21 14.39
N TYR A 405 18.88 -25.21 15.00
CA TYR A 405 18.23 -23.97 15.36
C TYR A 405 18.27 -22.95 14.21
N GLY A 406 17.09 -22.50 13.80
CA GLY A 406 16.92 -21.47 12.77
C GLY A 406 17.00 -20.05 13.32
N ARG A 407 17.32 -19.10 12.44
CA ARG A 407 17.31 -17.66 12.75
C ARG A 407 15.90 -17.13 13.01
N ASP A 408 14.90 -17.88 12.60
CA ASP A 408 13.47 -17.66 12.83
C ASP A 408 12.99 -18.18 14.20
N GLY A 409 13.89 -18.69 15.04
CA GLY A 409 13.58 -19.15 16.40
C GLY A 409 12.89 -20.53 16.44
N ARG A 410 12.93 -21.30 15.35
CA ARG A 410 12.36 -22.66 15.28
C ARG A 410 13.45 -23.74 15.22
N TRP A 411 13.07 -24.95 15.59
CA TRP A 411 13.89 -26.15 15.62
C TRP A 411 13.55 -27.07 14.46
N TYR A 412 14.56 -27.39 13.67
CA TYR A 412 14.44 -28.18 12.45
C TYR A 412 14.98 -29.60 12.70
N PRO A 413 14.14 -30.64 12.56
CA PRO A 413 14.56 -32.02 12.75
C PRO A 413 15.28 -32.61 11.53
N TYR A 414 16.37 -33.32 11.78
CA TYR A 414 17.17 -34.03 10.80
C TYR A 414 17.44 -35.49 11.23
N ARG A 415 17.50 -36.39 10.24
CA ARG A 415 17.87 -37.80 10.41
C ARG A 415 19.01 -38.16 9.49
N GLN A 416 19.95 -38.97 9.98
CA GLN A 416 21.07 -39.44 9.19
C GLN A 416 20.63 -40.55 8.22
N ARG A 417 20.88 -40.37 6.91
CA ARG A 417 20.69 -41.37 5.86
C ARG A 417 21.95 -41.40 4.99
N ASP A 418 22.57 -42.56 4.84
CA ASP A 418 23.80 -42.75 4.06
C ASP A 418 24.93 -41.76 4.42
N GLY A 419 25.12 -41.52 5.72
CA GLY A 419 26.13 -40.59 6.24
C GLY A 419 25.82 -39.10 6.05
N ARG A 420 24.64 -38.75 5.50
CA ARG A 420 24.20 -37.36 5.31
C ARG A 420 22.98 -37.05 6.18
N TRP A 421 22.90 -35.81 6.68
CA TRP A 421 21.72 -35.32 7.40
C TRP A 421 20.63 -34.91 6.42
N TRP A 422 19.42 -35.45 6.59
CA TRP A 422 18.23 -35.15 5.81
C TRP A 422 17.15 -34.54 6.70
N PRO A 423 16.45 -33.49 6.24
CA PRO A 423 15.25 -32.98 6.92
C PRO A 423 14.25 -34.12 7.13
N ALA A 424 13.64 -34.17 8.32
CA ALA A 424 12.81 -35.30 8.73
C ALA A 424 11.34 -34.93 8.96
N ALA A 425 11.05 -33.75 9.49
CA ALA A 425 9.70 -33.27 9.78
C ALA A 425 9.63 -31.73 9.76
N ALA A 426 8.42 -31.18 9.94
CA ALA A 426 8.18 -29.74 10.01
C ALA A 426 8.87 -29.12 11.25
N PRO A 427 9.25 -27.84 11.21
CA PRO A 427 9.91 -27.19 12.33
C PRO A 427 8.93 -26.84 13.46
N HIS A 428 9.42 -26.85 14.70
CA HIS A 428 8.64 -26.53 15.90
C HIS A 428 9.35 -25.51 16.81
N HIS A 429 8.63 -24.88 17.74
CA HIS A 429 9.23 -23.91 18.67
C HIS A 429 9.91 -24.57 19.88
N ASP A 430 9.43 -25.75 20.30
CA ASP A 430 9.99 -26.50 21.41
C ASP A 430 10.92 -27.62 20.92
N PRO A 431 12.23 -27.58 21.25
CA PRO A 431 13.18 -28.62 20.84
C PRO A 431 12.91 -29.98 21.49
N ALA A 432 12.27 -30.04 22.66
CA ALA A 432 11.97 -31.30 23.35
C ALA A 432 10.88 -32.08 22.61
N GLU A 433 9.82 -31.39 22.16
CA GLU A 433 8.75 -32.00 21.37
C GLU A 433 9.28 -32.53 20.04
N VAL A 434 10.11 -31.76 19.32
CA VAL A 434 10.74 -32.22 18.07
C VAL A 434 11.55 -33.49 18.28
N LEU A 435 12.31 -33.56 19.38
CA LEU A 435 13.13 -34.73 19.67
C LEU A 435 12.27 -35.94 20.01
N ALA A 436 11.19 -35.76 20.79
CA ALA A 436 10.25 -36.82 21.14
C ALA A 436 9.57 -37.40 19.89
N GLU A 437 9.03 -36.55 19.02
CA GLU A 437 8.41 -36.99 17.74
C GLU A 437 9.40 -37.80 16.88
N LEU A 438 10.65 -37.35 16.80
CA LEU A 438 11.69 -38.07 16.04
C LEU A 438 12.06 -39.45 16.61
N LEU A 439 11.89 -39.63 17.92
CA LEU A 439 12.17 -40.88 18.63
C LEU A 439 11.01 -41.86 18.53
N ASP A 440 9.77 -41.38 18.60
CA ASP A 440 8.56 -42.19 18.46
C ASP A 440 8.40 -42.76 17.04
N ASP A 441 8.84 -42.03 16.02
CA ASP A 441 8.89 -42.46 14.61
C ASP A 441 9.90 -43.60 14.32
N ARG A 442 10.52 -44.19 15.36
CA ARG A 442 11.34 -45.41 15.27
C ARG A 442 10.54 -46.70 15.54
N GLY A 443 9.27 -46.58 15.91
CA GLY A 443 8.35 -47.69 16.24
C GLY A 443 7.85 -48.47 15.03
#